data_AF-A0A7C4JNP3-F1
#
_entry.id   AF-A0A7C4JNP3-F1
#
_cell.length_a   1.000
_cell.length_b   1.000
_cell.length_c   1.000
_cell.angle_alpha   90.00
_cell.angle_beta   90.00
_cell.angle_gamma   90.00
#
_symmetry.space_group_name_H-M   'P 1'
#
loop_
_entity.id
_entity.type
_entity.pdbx_description
1 polymer ?
#
loop_
_entity_poly.entity_id
_entity_poly.type
_entity_poly.pdbx_seq_one_letter_code
_entity_poly.pdbx_strand_id
1 'polypeptide(L)'
;MGEKLKINDHLRNIVNSLVSLCPAYCPVSYWLRSLKNASIADAITCHSELLKYGPLRVLIELFGIELRDTINYKKDCLGETFLKLVDTIEETFENEKVRKMLEEALEIRLEKTPAQEYVEMCMEALSNDKISIKILQEIAQSGPIGVEDLQINLERRYSMKCTREEILEKLKKIRVFSLLSISENSKIDMIDRYKKYVVPLRSSSRGM
;
A
#
# COMPACT_ATOMS: atom_id res chain seq x y z
N MET A 1 0.59 -8.32 -41.41
CA MET A 1 1.45 -7.52 -40.50
C MET A 1 0.68 -6.41 -39.78
N GLY A 2 -0.22 -5.67 -40.45
CA GLY A 2 -1.00 -4.59 -39.83
C GLY A 2 -2.05 -4.99 -38.78
N GLU A 3 -2.66 -6.19 -38.84
CA GLU A 3 -3.65 -6.63 -37.84
C GLU A 3 -3.01 -7.09 -36.53
N LYS A 4 -1.88 -7.81 -36.61
CA LYS A 4 -1.13 -8.24 -35.42
C LYS A 4 -0.63 -7.05 -34.60
N LEU A 5 -0.18 -5.99 -35.28
CA LEU A 5 0.24 -4.74 -34.64
C LEU A 5 -0.93 -4.08 -33.87
N LYS A 6 -2.10 -3.99 -34.50
CA LYS A 6 -3.32 -3.43 -33.87
C LYS A 6 -3.80 -4.23 -32.66
N ILE A 7 -3.73 -5.57 -32.72
CA ILE A 7 -4.08 -6.44 -31.58
C ILE A 7 -3.11 -6.22 -30.43
N ASN A 8 -1.81 -6.16 -30.70
CA ASN A 8 -0.79 -5.92 -29.68
C ASN A 8 -0.96 -4.54 -29.02
N ASP A 9 -1.26 -3.50 -29.81
CA ASP A 9 -1.53 -2.16 -29.26
C ASP A 9 -2.79 -2.16 -28.38
N HIS A 10 -3.84 -2.88 -28.79
CA HIS A 10 -5.06 -3.00 -27.99
C HIS A 10 -4.80 -3.74 -26.67
N LEU A 11 -4.08 -4.86 -26.71
CA LEU A 11 -3.69 -5.61 -25.51
C LEU A 11 -2.81 -4.78 -24.58
N ARG A 12 -1.86 -4.02 -25.11
CA ARG A 12 -1.03 -3.09 -24.34
C ARG A 12 -1.88 -2.05 -23.63
N ASN A 13 -2.86 -1.47 -24.32
CA ASN A 13 -3.79 -0.51 -23.72
C ASN A 13 -4.65 -1.12 -22.61
N ILE A 14 -5.12 -2.37 -22.78
CA ILE A 14 -5.87 -3.08 -21.74
C ILE A 14 -4.98 -3.30 -20.52
N VAL A 15 -3.77 -3.82 -20.72
CA VAL A 15 -2.80 -4.06 -19.64
C VAL A 15 -2.49 -2.76 -18.88
N ASN A 16 -2.18 -1.69 -19.60
CA ASN A 16 -1.91 -0.39 -18.99
C ASN A 16 -3.13 0.14 -18.22
N SER A 17 -4.35 -0.04 -18.75
CA SER A 17 -5.57 0.37 -18.07
C SER A 17 -5.80 -0.42 -16.79
N LEU A 18 -5.54 -1.72 -16.78
CA LEU A 18 -5.64 -2.56 -15.59
C LEU A 18 -4.61 -2.13 -14.53
N VAL A 19 -3.34 -2.01 -14.91
CA VAL A 19 -2.27 -1.57 -13.99
C VAL A 19 -2.57 -0.17 -13.43
N SER A 20 -3.17 0.72 -14.22
CA SER A 20 -3.54 2.06 -13.76
C SER A 20 -4.56 2.07 -12.63
N LEU A 21 -5.26 0.95 -12.38
CA LEU A 21 -6.15 0.78 -11.23
C LEU A 21 -5.38 0.47 -9.94
N CYS A 22 -4.10 0.13 -9.98
CA CYS A 22 -3.33 -0.15 -8.76
C CYS A 22 -3.07 1.13 -7.94
N PRO A 23 -2.88 1.05 -6.62
CA PRO A 23 -2.77 2.24 -5.76
C PRO A 23 -1.57 3.13 -6.03
N ALA A 24 -0.52 2.63 -6.70
CA ALA A 24 0.59 3.45 -7.19
C ALA A 24 0.13 4.52 -8.20
N TYR A 25 -1.00 4.27 -8.87
CA TYR A 25 -1.46 5.02 -10.04
C TYR A 25 -2.88 5.60 -9.87
N CYS A 26 -3.71 4.96 -9.04
CA CYS A 26 -5.10 5.32 -8.83
C CYS A 26 -5.33 5.86 -7.41
N PRO A 27 -5.64 7.17 -7.26
CA PRO A 27 -5.96 7.77 -5.97
C PRO A 27 -7.19 7.13 -5.29
N VAL A 28 -8.16 6.65 -6.06
CA VAL A 28 -9.35 5.98 -5.53
C VAL A 28 -8.98 4.63 -4.92
N SER A 29 -8.15 3.84 -5.61
CA SER A 29 -7.68 2.56 -5.09
C SER A 29 -6.83 2.73 -3.84
N TYR A 30 -5.97 3.75 -3.83
CA TYR A 30 -5.22 4.17 -2.66
C TYR A 30 -6.14 4.51 -1.48
N TRP A 31 -7.10 5.40 -1.69
CA TRP A 31 -8.04 5.83 -0.66
C TRP A 31 -8.90 4.67 -0.11
N LEU A 32 -9.44 3.83 -0.99
CA LEU A 32 -10.21 2.66 -0.54
C LEU A 32 -9.34 1.69 0.27
N ARG A 33 -8.08 1.51 -0.15
CA ARG A 33 -7.14 0.63 0.57
C ARG A 33 -6.71 1.22 1.91
N SER A 34 -6.55 2.54 2.04
CA SER A 34 -6.18 3.22 3.30
C SER A 34 -7.30 3.16 4.34
N LEU A 35 -8.55 3.11 3.87
CA LEU A 35 -9.72 3.00 4.74
C LEU A 35 -10.01 1.57 5.21
N LYS A 36 -9.57 0.54 4.47
CA LYS A 36 -9.89 -0.86 4.82
C LYS A 36 -9.34 -1.22 6.20
N ASN A 37 -10.23 -1.61 7.12
CA ASN A 37 -9.90 -1.95 8.52
C ASN A 37 -9.27 -0.77 9.31
N ALA A 38 -9.44 0.46 8.84
CA ALA A 38 -9.08 1.65 9.62
C ALA A 38 -10.03 1.79 10.82
N SER A 39 -9.55 2.20 12.00
CA SER A 39 -10.49 2.72 13.01
C SER A 39 -11.09 4.03 12.48
N ILE A 40 -12.30 4.41 12.88
CA ILE A 40 -12.84 5.72 12.49
C ILE A 40 -11.89 6.85 12.92
N ALA A 41 -11.32 6.78 14.12
CA ALA A 41 -10.44 7.81 14.65
C ALA A 41 -9.19 7.97 13.77
N ASP A 42 -8.59 6.86 13.34
CA ASP A 42 -7.42 6.89 12.46
C ASP A 42 -7.82 7.36 11.06
N ALA A 43 -8.95 6.88 10.53
CA ALA A 43 -9.44 7.29 9.24
C ALA A 43 -9.72 8.80 9.19
N ILE A 44 -10.37 9.38 10.19
CA ILE A 44 -10.61 10.83 10.29
C ILE A 44 -9.30 11.60 10.39
N THR A 45 -8.34 11.10 11.17
CA THR A 45 -7.04 11.76 11.32
C THR A 45 -6.31 11.83 9.98
N CYS A 46 -6.42 10.78 9.17
CA CYS A 46 -5.68 10.63 7.93
C CYS A 46 -6.45 11.19 6.70
N HIS A 47 -7.77 11.20 6.79
CA HIS A 47 -8.72 11.64 5.78
C HIS A 47 -9.73 12.60 6.43
N SER A 48 -9.25 13.77 6.85
CA SER A 48 -10.09 14.78 7.53
C SER A 48 -11.29 15.23 6.70
N GLU A 49 -11.24 15.05 5.39
CA GLU A 49 -12.34 15.23 4.44
C GLU A 49 -13.55 14.33 4.73
N LEU A 50 -13.38 13.20 5.43
CA LEU A 50 -14.49 12.36 5.96
C LEU A 50 -15.44 13.15 6.86
N LEU A 51 -14.97 14.25 7.46
CA LEU A 51 -15.79 15.15 8.28
C LEU A 51 -16.41 16.32 7.50
N LYS A 52 -16.02 16.56 6.25
CA LYS A 52 -16.47 17.70 5.44
C LYS A 52 -17.57 17.24 4.49
N TYR A 53 -18.79 17.28 5.03
CA TYR A 53 -19.98 16.64 4.47
C TYR A 53 -20.51 17.28 3.19
N GLY A 54 -20.69 16.45 2.17
CA GLY A 54 -21.43 16.74 0.94
C GLY A 54 -21.01 15.74 -0.14
N PRO A 55 -19.97 16.05 -0.94
CA PRO A 55 -19.50 15.15 -2.00
C PRO A 55 -18.99 13.79 -1.49
N LEU A 56 -18.41 13.74 -0.29
CA LEU A 56 -17.79 12.52 0.22
C LEU A 56 -18.81 11.47 0.68
N ARG A 57 -20.02 11.91 1.07
CA ARG A 57 -21.12 11.00 1.41
C ARG A 57 -21.55 10.18 0.20
N VAL A 58 -21.51 10.78 -1.00
CA VAL A 58 -21.78 10.09 -2.26
C VAL A 58 -20.75 8.98 -2.50
N LEU A 59 -19.47 9.24 -2.24
CA LEU A 59 -18.43 8.22 -2.40
C LEU A 59 -18.58 7.09 -1.38
N ILE A 60 -18.88 7.40 -0.12
CA ILE A 60 -19.17 6.41 0.94
C ILE A 60 -20.33 5.50 0.52
N GLU A 61 -21.43 6.09 0.04
CA GLU A 61 -22.61 5.32 -0.40
C GLU A 61 -22.30 4.51 -1.67
N LEU A 62 -21.63 5.11 -2.67
CA LEU A 62 -21.25 4.48 -3.94
C LEU A 62 -20.35 3.25 -3.73
N PHE A 63 -19.33 3.39 -2.88
CA PHE A 63 -18.40 2.30 -2.59
C PHE A 63 -18.89 1.36 -1.49
N GLY A 64 -20.06 1.60 -0.90
CA GLY A 64 -20.64 0.76 0.15
C GLY A 64 -19.81 0.72 1.43
N ILE A 65 -19.22 1.86 1.82
CA ILE A 65 -18.39 1.98 3.02
C ILE A 65 -19.30 2.09 4.26
N GLU A 66 -19.03 1.27 5.28
CA GLU A 66 -19.67 1.33 6.59
C GLU A 66 -18.73 1.96 7.62
N LEU A 67 -19.15 3.09 8.19
CA LEU A 67 -18.45 3.77 9.28
C LEU A 67 -19.01 3.29 10.63
N ARG A 68 -18.39 2.24 11.21
CA ARG A 68 -18.61 1.77 12.60
C ARG A 68 -17.33 2.00 13.41
N ASP A 69 -17.09 1.33 14.54
CA ASP A 69 -15.80 1.45 15.27
C ASP A 69 -14.57 1.26 14.36
N THR A 70 -14.71 0.36 13.38
CA THR A 70 -13.83 0.24 12.22
C THR A 70 -14.57 0.49 10.92
N ILE A 71 -13.82 1.00 9.92
CA ILE A 71 -14.30 1.14 8.56
C ILE A 71 -14.31 -0.24 7.90
N ASN A 72 -15.50 -0.63 7.48
CA ASN A 72 -15.75 -1.87 6.77
C ASN A 72 -16.40 -1.59 5.42
N TYR A 73 -16.38 -2.60 4.55
CA TYR A 73 -17.11 -2.57 3.30
C TYR A 73 -18.34 -3.46 3.45
N LYS A 74 -19.50 -2.99 2.97
CA LYS A 74 -20.68 -3.83 2.82
C LYS A 74 -20.29 -5.05 1.98
N LYS A 75 -20.82 -6.21 2.37
CA LYS A 75 -20.61 -7.43 1.59
C LYS A 75 -21.06 -7.23 0.15
N ASP A 76 -20.20 -7.63 -0.79
CA ASP A 76 -20.46 -7.61 -2.25
C ASP A 76 -20.71 -6.18 -2.81
N CYS A 77 -20.24 -5.14 -2.11
CA CYS A 77 -20.34 -3.77 -2.61
C CYS A 77 -19.25 -3.42 -3.63
N LEU A 78 -19.43 -2.27 -4.29
CA LEU A 78 -18.47 -1.79 -5.29
C LEU A 78 -17.06 -1.63 -4.73
N GLY A 79 -16.90 -1.07 -3.52
CA GLY A 79 -15.57 -0.87 -2.91
C GLY A 79 -14.85 -2.18 -2.63
N GLU A 80 -15.56 -3.18 -2.11
CA GLU A 80 -15.01 -4.51 -1.86
C GLU A 80 -14.61 -5.21 -3.17
N THR A 81 -15.50 -5.23 -4.16
CA THR A 81 -15.24 -5.85 -5.47
C THR A 81 -14.10 -5.15 -6.20
N PHE A 82 -14.05 -3.82 -6.15
CA PHE A 82 -12.98 -3.04 -6.75
C PHE A 82 -11.63 -3.34 -6.10
N LEU A 83 -11.54 -3.37 -4.77
CA LEU A 83 -10.30 -3.74 -4.09
C LEU A 83 -9.88 -5.18 -4.39
N LYS A 84 -10.82 -6.13 -4.49
CA LYS A 84 -10.52 -7.51 -4.92
C LYS A 84 -9.94 -7.56 -6.34
N LEU A 85 -10.48 -6.76 -7.26
CA LEU A 85 -9.92 -6.64 -8.62
C LEU A 85 -8.49 -6.09 -8.57
N VAL A 86 -8.26 -5.02 -7.81
CA VAL A 86 -6.92 -4.44 -7.64
C VAL A 86 -5.95 -5.45 -7.02
N ASP A 87 -6.38 -6.18 -6.00
CA ASP A 87 -5.59 -7.25 -5.37
C ASP A 87 -5.22 -8.34 -6.39
N THR A 88 -6.19 -8.76 -7.22
CA THR A 88 -6.01 -9.75 -8.29
C THR A 88 -5.03 -9.26 -9.36
N ILE A 89 -5.11 -7.98 -9.76
CA ILE A 89 -4.18 -7.40 -10.73
C ILE A 89 -2.77 -7.45 -10.16
N GLU A 90 -2.57 -6.93 -8.94
CA GLU A 90 -1.25 -6.97 -8.30
C GLU A 90 -0.71 -8.41 -8.20
N GLU A 91 -1.51 -9.37 -7.72
CA GLU A 91 -1.12 -10.79 -7.64
C GLU A 91 -0.78 -11.41 -9.01
N THR A 92 -1.51 -11.01 -10.05
CA THR A 92 -1.23 -11.46 -11.42
C THR A 92 0.14 -10.96 -11.90
N PHE A 93 0.48 -9.71 -11.59
CA PHE A 93 1.77 -9.12 -11.95
C PHE A 93 2.91 -9.54 -11.00
N GLU A 94 2.60 -10.09 -9.82
CA GLU A 94 3.58 -10.78 -8.97
C GLU A 94 4.06 -12.11 -9.58
N ASN A 95 3.27 -12.71 -10.46
CA ASN A 95 3.64 -13.97 -11.11
C ASN A 95 4.68 -13.72 -12.23
N GLU A 96 5.91 -14.15 -11.99
CA GLU A 96 7.03 -13.98 -12.94
C GLU A 96 6.74 -14.59 -14.32
N LYS A 97 6.06 -15.73 -14.37
CA LYS A 97 5.68 -16.37 -15.64
C LYS A 97 4.73 -15.49 -16.45
N VAL A 98 3.73 -14.92 -15.78
CA VAL A 98 2.76 -14.02 -16.43
C VAL A 98 3.46 -12.77 -16.95
N ARG A 99 4.33 -12.15 -16.14
CA ARG A 99 5.11 -10.98 -16.59
C ARG A 99 5.96 -11.28 -17.81
N LYS A 100 6.74 -12.37 -17.80
CA LYS A 100 7.57 -12.78 -18.95
C LYS A 100 6.75 -12.98 -20.22
N MET A 101 5.59 -13.63 -20.09
CA MET A 101 4.67 -13.80 -21.23
C MET A 101 4.15 -12.46 -21.76
N LEU A 102 3.82 -11.50 -20.90
CA LEU A 102 3.39 -10.16 -21.31
C LEU A 102 4.52 -9.36 -21.96
N GLU A 103 5.74 -9.42 -21.41
CA GLU A 103 6.94 -8.78 -21.97
C GLU A 103 7.25 -9.32 -23.37
N GLU A 104 7.22 -10.64 -23.56
CA GLU A 104 7.44 -11.29 -24.85
C GLU A 104 6.32 -10.97 -25.86
N ALA A 105 5.06 -11.02 -25.44
CA ALA A 105 3.92 -10.81 -26.34
C ALA A 105 3.74 -9.34 -26.76
N LEU A 106 4.04 -8.41 -25.86
CA LEU A 106 3.80 -6.97 -26.07
C LEU A 106 5.07 -6.17 -26.34
N GLU A 107 6.25 -6.81 -26.34
CA GLU A 107 7.55 -6.16 -26.51
C GLU A 107 7.75 -4.99 -25.52
N ILE A 108 7.33 -5.19 -24.27
CA ILE A 108 7.47 -4.22 -23.17
C ILE A 108 8.44 -4.75 -22.11
N ARG A 109 8.93 -3.86 -21.23
CA ARG A 109 9.67 -4.24 -20.03
C ARG A 109 8.85 -3.90 -18.80
N LEU A 110 8.59 -4.89 -17.96
CA LEU A 110 7.87 -4.79 -16.70
C LEU A 110 8.86 -4.91 -15.53
N GLU A 111 9.73 -3.91 -15.42
CA GLU A 111 10.87 -3.90 -14.47
C GLU A 111 10.41 -4.08 -13.02
N LYS A 112 9.26 -3.49 -12.66
CA LYS A 112 8.69 -3.53 -11.32
C LYS A 112 7.26 -4.05 -11.35
N THR A 113 6.81 -4.62 -10.24
CA THR A 113 5.40 -4.97 -10.06
C THR A 113 4.63 -3.75 -9.55
N PRO A 114 3.30 -3.66 -9.78
CA PRO A 114 2.52 -2.55 -9.24
C PRO A 114 2.58 -2.45 -7.71
N ALA A 115 2.72 -3.58 -7.01
CA ALA A 115 2.92 -3.60 -5.56
C ALA A 115 4.29 -3.04 -5.14
N GLN A 116 5.35 -3.34 -5.91
CA GLN A 116 6.66 -2.74 -5.69
C GLN A 116 6.62 -1.23 -5.92
N GLU A 117 6.04 -0.78 -7.03
CA GLU A 117 5.92 0.64 -7.38
C GLU A 117 5.10 1.40 -6.33
N TYR A 118 4.05 0.76 -5.79
CA TYR A 118 3.29 1.34 -4.70
C TYR A 118 4.15 1.53 -3.44
N VAL A 119 4.93 0.53 -3.05
CA VAL A 119 5.82 0.63 -1.88
C VAL A 119 6.87 1.71 -2.11
N GLU A 120 7.48 1.78 -3.30
CA GLU A 120 8.45 2.81 -3.64
C GLU A 120 7.86 4.21 -3.56
N MET A 121 6.67 4.43 -4.15
CA MET A 121 5.93 5.69 -4.04
C MET A 121 5.70 6.09 -2.57
N CYS A 122 5.28 5.13 -1.73
CA CYS A 122 5.06 5.38 -0.31
C CYS A 122 6.36 5.70 0.44
N MET A 123 7.46 5.00 0.11
CA MET A 123 8.78 5.24 0.71
C MET A 123 9.34 6.60 0.29
N GLU A 124 9.10 7.03 -0.96
CA GLU A 124 9.47 8.36 -1.44
C GLU A 124 8.69 9.47 -0.71
N ALA A 125 7.38 9.27 -0.50
CA ALA A 125 6.56 10.17 0.32
C ALA A 125 7.03 10.25 1.79
N LEU A 126 7.68 9.19 2.29
CA LEU A 126 8.27 9.12 3.62
C LEU A 126 9.76 9.51 3.68
N SER A 127 10.38 9.91 2.56
CA SER A 127 11.84 10.12 2.46
C SER A 127 12.44 11.07 3.51
N ASN A 128 11.69 12.10 3.90
CA ASN A 128 12.11 13.07 4.92
C ASN A 128 11.85 12.58 6.37
N ASP A 129 11.10 11.50 6.56
CA ASP A 129 10.73 10.92 7.85
C ASP A 129 11.53 9.64 8.13
N LYS A 130 12.79 9.84 8.55
CA LYS A 130 13.71 8.72 8.81
C LYS A 130 13.16 7.71 9.82
N ILE A 131 12.39 8.17 10.80
CA ILE A 131 11.80 7.31 11.84
C ILE A 131 10.76 6.38 11.21
N SER A 132 9.84 6.90 10.39
CA SER A 132 8.85 6.08 9.69
C SER A 132 9.49 4.99 8.82
N ILE A 133 10.55 5.35 8.09
CA ILE A 133 11.31 4.38 7.28
C ILE A 133 11.94 3.28 8.14
N LYS A 134 12.53 3.63 9.29
CA LYS A 134 13.13 2.63 10.19
C LYS A 134 12.10 1.75 10.89
N ILE A 135 10.95 2.31 11.24
CA ILE A 135 9.80 1.53 11.73
C ILE A 135 9.38 0.49 10.70
N LEU A 136 9.16 0.91 9.45
CA LEU A 136 8.80 0.02 8.35
C LEU A 136 9.84 -1.10 8.15
N GLN A 137 11.11 -0.74 8.11
CA GLN A 137 12.21 -1.71 7.96
C GLN A 137 12.27 -2.71 9.13
N GLU A 138 12.04 -2.25 10.35
CA GLU A 138 12.07 -3.11 11.54
C GLU A 138 10.88 -4.08 11.57
N ILE A 139 9.66 -3.61 11.29
CA ILE A 139 8.48 -4.48 11.22
C ILE A 139 8.63 -5.50 10.09
N ALA A 140 9.15 -5.08 8.93
CA ALA A 140 9.35 -5.99 7.81
C ALA A 140 10.39 -7.10 8.11
N GLN A 141 11.38 -6.82 8.97
CA GLN A 141 12.39 -7.79 9.41
C GLN A 141 11.92 -8.69 10.55
N SER A 142 11.28 -8.11 11.56
CA SER A 142 10.93 -8.79 12.81
C SER A 142 9.53 -9.41 12.77
N GLY A 143 8.68 -9.04 11.80
CA GLY A 143 7.28 -9.47 11.73
C GLY A 143 6.39 -8.72 12.74
N PRO A 144 5.26 -9.34 13.16
CA PRO A 144 4.36 -8.74 14.14
C PRO A 144 5.09 -8.33 15.43
N ILE A 145 5.00 -7.04 15.79
CA ILE A 145 5.73 -6.47 16.92
C ILE A 145 4.84 -5.50 17.71
N GLY A 146 5.05 -5.42 19.04
CA GLY A 146 4.42 -4.42 19.90
C GLY A 146 5.11 -3.06 19.82
N VAL A 147 4.43 -1.99 20.25
CA VAL A 147 4.99 -0.61 20.23
C VAL A 147 6.24 -0.51 21.12
N GLU A 148 6.21 -1.18 22.27
CA GLU A 148 7.28 -1.19 23.27
C GLU A 148 8.52 -1.92 22.74
N ASP A 149 8.34 -3.10 22.14
CA ASP A 149 9.43 -3.85 21.53
C ASP A 149 10.00 -3.10 20.32
N LEU A 150 9.14 -2.45 19.54
CA LEU A 150 9.55 -1.59 18.42
C LEU A 150 10.44 -0.44 18.91
N GLN A 151 10.07 0.24 20.01
CA GLN A 151 10.87 1.29 20.61
C GLN A 151 12.27 0.78 21.00
N ILE A 152 12.34 -0.37 21.68
CA ILE A 152 13.60 -1.00 22.08
C ILE A 152 14.46 -1.33 20.85
N ASN A 153 13.86 -1.87 19.79
CA ASN A 153 14.58 -2.23 18.58
C ASN A 153 15.08 -1.00 17.80
N LEU A 154 14.31 0.09 17.78
CA LEU A 154 14.72 1.37 17.19
C LEU A 154 15.96 1.94 17.88
N GLU A 155 15.98 1.93 19.20
CA GLU A 155 17.13 2.41 19.97
C GLU A 155 18.35 1.49 19.78
N ARG A 156 18.18 0.18 19.89
CA ARG A 156 19.30 -0.78 19.83
C ARG A 156 19.90 -0.94 18.43
N ARG A 157 19.08 -1.02 17.38
CA ARG A 157 19.53 -1.34 16.02
C ARG A 157 19.82 -0.12 15.16
N TYR A 158 19.15 1.00 15.44
CA TYR A 158 19.23 2.21 14.63
C TYR A 158 19.74 3.43 15.41
N SER A 159 20.04 3.28 16.70
CA SER A 159 20.46 4.38 17.58
C SER A 159 19.45 5.55 17.59
N MET A 160 18.16 5.24 17.42
CA MET A 160 17.06 6.21 17.38
C MET A 160 16.30 6.19 18.70
N LYS A 161 16.45 7.22 19.52
CA LYS A 161 15.60 7.45 20.69
C LYS A 161 14.31 8.11 20.24
N CYS A 162 13.19 7.40 20.41
CA CYS A 162 11.85 7.91 20.12
C CYS A 162 10.97 7.73 21.36
N THR A 163 10.05 8.65 21.60
CA THR A 163 8.99 8.45 22.59
C THR A 163 7.91 7.52 22.08
N ARG A 164 7.05 7.02 22.98
CA ARG A 164 5.89 6.21 22.60
C ARG A 164 4.97 7.01 21.67
N GLU A 165 4.74 8.27 22.00
CA GLU A 165 3.87 9.18 21.26
C GLU A 165 4.38 9.43 19.84
N GLU A 166 5.70 9.65 19.67
CA GLU A 166 6.32 9.80 18.36
C GLU A 166 6.15 8.54 17.51
N ILE A 167 6.37 7.35 18.09
CA ILE A 167 6.18 6.07 17.39
C ILE A 167 4.72 5.93 16.95
N LEU A 168 3.76 6.20 17.83
CA LEU A 168 2.33 6.14 17.50
C LEU A 168 1.96 7.12 16.38
N GLU A 169 2.50 8.34 16.38
CA GLU A 169 2.30 9.30 15.29
C GLU A 169 2.86 8.77 13.96
N LYS A 170 4.08 8.22 13.98
CA LYS A 170 4.70 7.65 12.78
C LYS A 170 3.95 6.43 12.26
N LEU A 171 3.44 5.58 13.14
CA LEU A 171 2.62 4.42 12.78
C LEU A 171 1.31 4.86 12.12
N LYS A 172 0.64 5.90 12.65
CA LYS A 172 -0.55 6.48 12.00
C LYS A 172 -0.23 6.97 10.60
N LYS A 173 0.88 7.72 10.45
CA LYS A 173 1.35 8.20 9.15
C LYS A 173 1.63 7.07 8.17
N ILE A 174 2.30 6.02 8.61
CA ILE A 174 2.58 4.83 7.77
C ILE A 174 1.28 4.10 7.39
N ARG A 175 0.32 4.02 8.31
CA ARG A 175 -0.97 3.37 8.06
C ARG A 175 -1.78 4.05 6.95
N VAL A 176 -1.63 5.36 6.76
CA VAL A 176 -2.24 6.09 5.62
C VAL A 176 -1.80 5.50 4.29
N PHE A 177 -0.57 5.00 4.23
CA PHE A 177 -0.04 4.31 3.06
C PHE A 177 -0.45 2.85 2.97
N SER A 178 -1.36 2.37 3.83
CA SER A 178 -1.78 0.97 3.89
C SER A 178 -0.61 -0.02 3.92
N LEU A 179 0.53 0.36 4.48
CA LEU A 179 1.70 -0.53 4.53
C LEU A 179 1.65 -1.46 5.74
N LEU A 180 0.84 -1.12 6.74
CA LEU A 180 0.73 -1.82 8.03
C LEU A 180 -0.71 -2.24 8.33
N SER A 181 -0.84 -3.31 9.11
CA SER A 181 -2.06 -3.69 9.81
C SER A 181 -1.84 -3.54 11.32
N ILE A 182 -2.89 -3.13 12.05
CA ILE A 182 -2.88 -3.02 13.51
C ILE A 182 -4.01 -3.91 14.04
N SER A 183 -3.64 -4.99 14.73
CA SER A 183 -4.59 -5.92 15.33
C SER A 183 -5.14 -5.40 16.66
N GLU A 184 -6.26 -5.98 17.12
CA GLU A 184 -6.92 -5.63 18.39
C GLU A 184 -6.00 -5.75 19.61
N ASN A 185 -4.98 -6.62 19.55
CA ASN A 185 -4.00 -6.80 20.61
C ASN A 185 -2.80 -5.84 20.52
N SER A 186 -2.93 -4.71 19.80
CA SER A 186 -1.86 -3.73 19.55
C SER A 186 -0.62 -4.30 18.84
N LYS A 187 -0.70 -5.50 18.25
CA LYS A 187 0.37 -6.01 17.38
C LYS A 187 0.30 -5.29 16.05
N ILE A 188 1.44 -4.76 15.64
CA ILE A 188 1.65 -4.07 14.37
C ILE A 188 2.41 -5.02 13.46
N ASP A 189 1.91 -5.23 12.24
CA ASP A 189 2.61 -6.04 11.23
C ASP A 189 2.54 -5.38 9.85
N MET A 190 3.52 -5.69 9.01
CA MET A 190 3.48 -5.37 7.58
C MET A 190 2.36 -6.14 6.91
N ILE A 191 1.69 -5.53 5.93
CA ILE A 191 0.86 -6.31 5.04
C ILE A 191 1.79 -7.27 4.28
N ASP A 192 1.55 -8.59 4.42
CA ASP A 192 2.43 -9.65 3.91
C ASP A 192 2.91 -9.41 2.47
N ARG A 193 2.01 -8.91 1.61
CA ARG A 193 2.32 -8.61 0.21
C ARG A 193 3.41 -7.56 0.02
N TYR A 194 3.53 -6.59 0.92
CA TYR A 194 4.49 -5.47 0.84
C TYR A 194 5.77 -5.72 1.63
N LYS A 195 5.73 -6.66 2.58
CA LYS A 195 6.84 -6.98 3.46
C LYS A 195 8.16 -7.16 2.71
N LYS A 196 8.12 -7.90 1.60
CA LYS A 196 9.30 -8.20 0.78
C LYS A 196 9.85 -7.01 -0.02
N TYR A 197 9.14 -5.89 -0.12
CA TYR A 197 9.58 -4.70 -0.87
C TYR A 197 10.17 -3.61 0.02
N VAL A 198 9.86 -3.64 1.32
CA VAL A 198 10.37 -2.67 2.29
C VAL A 198 11.81 -2.98 2.72
N VAL A 199 12.17 -4.27 2.84
CA VAL A 199 13.51 -4.72 3.28
C VAL A 199 14.61 -4.61 2.20
N PRO A 200 14.37 -4.89 0.91
CA PRO A 200 15.40 -4.83 -0.13
C PRO A 200 15.97 -3.44 -0.40
N LEU A 201 15.38 -2.38 0.15
CA LEU A 201 15.91 -1.02 0.04
C LEU A 201 17.21 -0.78 0.84
N ARG A 202 17.89 -1.84 1.28
CA ARG A 202 19.27 -1.74 1.80
C ARG A 202 20.27 -2.00 0.67
N SER A 203 21.10 -0.98 0.43
CA SER A 203 22.38 -0.97 -0.30
C SER A 203 22.39 -0.59 -1.79
N SER A 204 21.92 0.62 -2.10
CA SER A 204 22.79 1.51 -2.91
C SER A 204 23.96 1.93 -2.02
N SER A 205 24.90 1.01 -1.82
CA SER A 205 26.21 1.34 -1.30
C SER A 205 26.81 2.37 -2.23
N ARG A 206 26.97 3.60 -1.73
CA ARG A 206 28.12 4.41 -2.16
C ARG A 206 29.38 3.56 -1.95
N GLY A 207 30.00 3.16 -3.04
CA GLY A 207 31.41 2.81 -3.16
C GLY A 207 31.79 3.30 -4.55
N MET A 208 32.40 4.48 -4.64
CA MET A 208 33.87 4.65 -4.68
C MET A 208 34.47 3.88 -5.85
#